data_AF-A0A948X8T4-F1
#
_entry.id   AF-A0A948X8T4-F1
#
_cell.length_a   1.000
_cell.length_b   1.000
_cell.length_c   1.000
_cell.angle_alpha   90.00
_cell.angle_beta   90.00
_cell.angle_gamma   90.00
#
_symmetry.space_group_name_H-M   'P 1'
#
loop_
_entity.id
_entity.type
_entity.pdbx_description
1 polymer ?
#
loop_
_entity_poly.entity_id
_entity_poly.type
_entity_poly.pdbx_seq_one_letter_code
_entity_poly.pdbx_strand_id
1 'polypeptide(L)'
;MRRAPHPITGGIYEELGDGKVRVENPKTGGYGIFNWDGTWLEGDVTYADPHMLVYIGGKDLPEGKDRYWAMTPPYEAEGEELTKVASAGSMLAATDPLPPVVAMYKADPGLETEHGPRSAGHVDLNFLLDNDRKPELVPDVYRLESPMPGGPQKINVARYFEQDYHDLEVERIWKKVWQIACREDDIPNVGDFIIYRIAHLSYLVVRTGENTFKAHQNVCLHRGRTLRENDGKAAVDFRCPYHGWSWRLDGSLKEITCEWDFPGVREDTSSLPGAQVATWGGFVFINPDPEAGSLEDYLGPVMMEHYRKFKLQNRYKQAHVRRVMHANWKVTMEAFMEAYHVIATHPQLMLAGGDSANNRYDVFG
;
A
#
# COMPACT_ATOMS: atom_id res chain seq x y z
N MET A 1 -33.84 8.77 -8.80
CA MET A 1 -33.16 9.84 -8.04
C MET A 1 -32.63 9.25 -6.76
N ARG A 2 -31.32 9.34 -6.58
CA ARG A 2 -30.59 8.85 -5.41
C ARG A 2 -30.81 9.79 -4.21
N ARG A 3 -30.99 9.24 -3.01
CA ARG A 3 -31.11 10.03 -1.77
C ARG A 3 -30.52 9.26 -0.60
N ALA A 4 -29.55 9.82 0.12
CA ALA A 4 -28.93 9.18 1.27
C ALA A 4 -28.46 10.21 2.32
N PRO A 5 -28.57 9.88 3.62
CA PRO A 5 -27.94 10.69 4.67
C PRO A 5 -26.44 10.45 4.71
N HIS A 6 -25.67 11.50 5.00
CA HIS A 6 -24.25 11.41 5.27
C HIS A 6 -24.02 10.73 6.62
N PRO A 7 -23.19 9.67 6.70
CA PRO A 7 -23.08 8.81 7.88
C PRO A 7 -22.59 9.57 9.13
N ILE A 8 -21.65 10.50 8.97
CA ILE A 8 -21.08 11.30 10.07
C ILE A 8 -21.93 12.52 10.42
N THR A 9 -22.26 13.36 9.42
CA THR A 9 -22.84 14.69 9.69
C THR A 9 -24.36 14.65 9.86
N GLY A 10 -25.01 13.61 9.29
CA GLY A 10 -26.45 13.48 9.13
C GLY A 10 -27.04 14.30 7.98
N GLY A 11 -26.21 15.03 7.21
CA GLY A 11 -26.69 15.84 6.08
C GLY A 11 -27.37 15.00 5.01
N ILE A 12 -28.50 15.43 4.47
CA ILE A 12 -29.28 14.64 3.50
C ILE A 12 -28.88 15.05 2.09
N TYR A 13 -28.37 14.10 1.32
CA TYR A 13 -27.98 14.30 -0.08
C TYR A 13 -29.06 13.74 -0.99
N GLU A 14 -29.55 14.53 -1.93
CA GLU A 14 -30.63 14.16 -2.85
C GLU A 14 -30.28 14.59 -4.28
N GLU A 15 -30.35 13.63 -5.21
CA GLU A 15 -30.11 13.85 -6.62
C GLU A 15 -31.23 14.68 -7.23
N LEU A 16 -30.88 15.76 -7.92
CA LEU A 16 -31.83 16.62 -8.65
C LEU A 16 -31.85 16.34 -10.17
N GLY A 17 -30.98 15.45 -10.66
CA GLY A 17 -30.72 15.24 -12.08
C GLY A 17 -29.60 16.13 -12.62
N ASP A 18 -29.16 15.86 -13.85
CA ASP A 18 -28.08 16.57 -14.55
C ASP A 18 -26.77 16.72 -13.75
N GLY A 19 -26.48 15.75 -12.90
CA GLY A 19 -25.30 15.77 -12.05
C GLY A 19 -25.37 16.75 -10.88
N LYS A 20 -26.56 17.24 -10.52
CA LYS A 20 -26.77 18.13 -9.37
C LYS A 20 -27.26 17.35 -8.15
N VAL A 21 -26.82 17.79 -6.98
CA VAL A 21 -27.15 17.21 -5.68
C VAL A 21 -27.56 18.33 -4.73
N ARG A 22 -28.72 18.19 -4.11
CA ARG A 22 -29.17 19.01 -2.99
C ARG A 22 -28.64 18.38 -1.70
N VAL A 23 -28.05 19.21 -0.84
CA VAL A 23 -27.53 18.81 0.48
C VAL A 23 -28.27 19.61 1.53
N GLU A 24 -29.05 18.94 2.36
CA GLU A 24 -29.78 19.56 3.48
C GLU A 24 -29.06 19.30 4.79
N ASN A 25 -28.93 20.34 5.61
CA ASN A 25 -28.41 20.21 6.96
C ASN A 25 -29.60 20.10 7.94
N PRO A 26 -29.92 18.91 8.46
CA PRO A 26 -31.09 18.73 9.32
C PRO A 26 -30.99 19.47 10.66
N LYS A 27 -29.78 19.90 11.06
CA LYS A 27 -29.57 20.63 12.32
C LYS A 27 -29.88 22.11 12.19
N THR A 28 -29.63 22.71 11.02
CA THR A 28 -29.88 24.14 10.77
C THR A 28 -31.13 24.39 9.92
N GLY A 29 -31.64 23.36 9.24
CA GLY A 29 -32.69 23.50 8.22
C GLY A 29 -32.19 24.14 6.92
N GLY A 30 -30.89 24.44 6.83
CA GLY A 30 -30.25 25.03 5.65
C GLY A 30 -30.08 24.01 4.53
N TYR A 31 -29.87 24.50 3.31
CA TYR A 31 -29.62 23.68 2.14
C TYR A 31 -28.51 24.25 1.26
N GLY A 32 -27.92 23.40 0.43
CA GLY A 32 -27.01 23.78 -0.64
C GLY A 32 -27.25 22.93 -1.87
N ILE A 33 -27.07 23.48 -3.07
CA ILE A 33 -27.06 22.70 -4.30
C ILE A 33 -25.64 22.72 -4.85
N PHE A 34 -25.16 21.53 -5.20
CA PHE A 34 -23.83 21.31 -5.72
C PHE A 34 -23.90 20.51 -7.02
N ASN A 35 -22.93 20.71 -7.90
CA ASN A 35 -22.60 19.69 -8.90
C ASN A 35 -21.92 18.50 -8.21
N TRP A 36 -22.01 17.33 -8.84
CA TRP A 36 -21.42 16.09 -8.36
C TRP A 36 -19.90 16.16 -8.18
N ASP A 37 -19.24 17.11 -8.85
CA ASP A 37 -17.80 17.37 -8.77
C ASP A 37 -17.37 18.26 -7.59
N GLY A 38 -18.31 18.69 -6.76
CA GLY A 38 -18.03 19.56 -5.61
C GLY A 38 -18.32 21.04 -5.84
N THR A 39 -18.65 21.46 -7.07
CA THR A 39 -18.93 22.88 -7.35
C THR A 39 -20.23 23.31 -6.68
N TRP A 40 -20.15 24.25 -5.74
CA TRP A 40 -21.32 24.86 -5.11
C TRP A 40 -22.05 25.82 -6.07
N LEU A 41 -23.39 25.78 -6.06
CA LEU A 41 -24.24 26.58 -6.96
C LEU A 41 -25.14 27.57 -6.21
N GLU A 42 -25.86 27.11 -5.19
CA GLU A 42 -26.79 27.95 -4.41
C GLU A 42 -27.04 27.42 -3.00
N GLY A 43 -27.60 28.26 -2.13
CA GLY A 43 -28.01 27.90 -0.76
C GLY A 43 -27.06 28.40 0.34
N ASP A 44 -27.42 28.19 1.60
CA ASP A 44 -26.64 28.61 2.77
C ASP A 44 -25.62 27.54 3.22
N VAL A 45 -25.81 26.28 2.81
CA VAL A 45 -24.81 25.22 2.97
C VAL A 45 -23.82 25.29 1.80
N THR A 46 -22.63 25.85 2.05
CA THR A 46 -21.59 26.08 1.03
C THR A 46 -20.53 24.99 0.95
N TYR A 47 -20.61 23.97 1.81
CA TYR A 47 -19.71 22.83 1.83
C TYR A 47 -20.48 21.52 1.89
N ALA A 48 -20.00 20.53 1.14
CA ALA A 48 -20.53 19.17 1.12
C ALA A 48 -19.41 18.17 0.85
N ASP A 49 -19.50 16.99 1.46
CA ASP A 49 -18.61 15.84 1.19
C ASP A 49 -18.59 15.49 -0.32
N PRO A 50 -17.44 15.63 -1.00
CA PRO A 50 -17.30 15.31 -2.42
C PRO A 50 -17.65 13.86 -2.76
N HIS A 51 -17.39 12.90 -1.87
CA HIS A 51 -17.72 11.49 -2.12
C HIS A 51 -19.22 11.28 -2.17
N MET A 52 -19.96 11.93 -1.26
CA MET A 52 -21.42 11.88 -1.28
C MET A 52 -21.99 12.59 -2.51
N LEU A 53 -21.38 13.68 -2.98
CA LEU A 53 -21.76 14.35 -4.22
C LEU A 53 -21.54 13.46 -5.45
N VAL A 54 -20.40 12.77 -5.53
CA VAL A 54 -20.12 11.78 -6.59
C VAL A 54 -21.04 10.56 -6.47
N TYR A 55 -21.30 10.09 -5.25
CA TYR A 55 -22.18 8.95 -4.99
C TYR A 55 -23.66 9.26 -5.28
N ILE A 56 -24.12 10.51 -5.12
CA ILE A 56 -25.52 10.89 -5.33
C ILE A 56 -25.77 11.59 -6.66
N GLY A 57 -24.79 12.30 -7.23
CA GLY A 57 -24.93 13.00 -8.52
C GLY A 57 -23.99 12.51 -9.62
N GLY A 58 -22.91 11.80 -9.28
CA GLY A 58 -21.91 11.37 -10.25
C GLY A 58 -22.47 10.39 -11.28
N LYS A 59 -21.91 10.45 -12.50
CA LYS A 59 -22.33 9.62 -13.64
C LYS A 59 -22.05 8.14 -13.38
N ASP A 60 -22.96 7.28 -13.82
CA ASP A 60 -22.67 5.86 -13.91
C ASP A 60 -21.61 5.61 -14.98
N LEU A 61 -20.67 4.70 -14.69
CA LEU A 61 -19.68 4.30 -15.67
C LEU A 61 -20.38 3.54 -16.81
N PRO A 62 -20.01 3.78 -18.09
CA PRO A 62 -20.46 2.93 -19.19
C PRO A 62 -20.10 1.46 -18.94
N GLU A 63 -20.91 0.55 -19.46
CA GLU A 63 -20.64 -0.89 -19.39
C GLU A 63 -19.24 -1.20 -19.98
N GLY A 64 -18.45 -2.02 -19.26
CA GLY A 64 -17.10 -2.41 -19.69
C GLY A 64 -15.99 -1.34 -19.59
N LYS A 65 -16.29 -0.12 -19.09
CA LYS A 65 -15.27 0.91 -18.80
C LYS A 65 -15.04 1.06 -17.31
N ASP A 66 -14.28 0.14 -16.74
CA ASP A 66 -13.71 0.28 -15.41
C ASP A 66 -12.63 1.36 -15.44
N ARG A 67 -13.02 2.61 -15.18
CA ARG A 67 -12.06 3.64 -14.81
C ARG A 67 -11.74 3.45 -13.34
N TYR A 68 -10.49 3.08 -13.06
CA TYR A 68 -9.96 3.06 -11.71
C TYR A 68 -10.08 4.46 -11.10
N TRP A 69 -10.69 4.52 -9.92
CA TRP A 69 -10.69 5.71 -9.09
C TRP A 69 -9.26 5.94 -8.61
N ALA A 70 -8.52 6.81 -9.30
CA ALA A 70 -7.41 7.51 -8.68
C ALA A 70 -8.02 8.73 -7.96
N MET A 71 -7.65 8.96 -6.71
CA MET A 71 -8.01 10.20 -5.97
C MET A 71 -7.53 11.46 -6.69
N THR A 72 -6.67 11.30 -7.69
CA THR A 72 -6.22 12.33 -8.64
C THR A 72 -6.87 12.08 -10.00
N PRO A 73 -7.59 13.06 -10.59
CA PRO A 73 -8.11 12.90 -11.94
C PRO A 73 -6.98 12.62 -12.95
N PRO A 74 -7.22 11.81 -14.00
CA PRO A 74 -6.25 11.66 -15.09
C PRO A 74 -6.08 13.01 -15.78
N TYR A 75 -4.93 13.66 -15.59
CA TYR A 75 -4.63 14.96 -16.15
C TYR A 75 -4.13 14.81 -17.60
N GLU A 76 -4.87 15.34 -18.57
CA GLU A 76 -4.33 15.62 -19.91
C GLU A 76 -3.54 16.93 -19.81
N ALA A 77 -2.24 16.84 -20.05
CA ALA A 77 -1.30 17.94 -19.82
C ALA A 77 -1.41 19.03 -20.89
N GLU A 78 -2.09 20.12 -20.55
CA GLU A 78 -1.80 21.44 -21.14
C GLU A 78 -1.43 22.42 -20.01
N GLY A 79 -0.13 22.66 -19.83
CA GLY A 79 0.35 23.99 -19.51
C GLY A 79 0.53 24.46 -18.06
N GLU A 80 0.33 23.67 -17.00
CA GLU A 80 0.59 24.13 -15.62
C GLU A 80 1.54 23.25 -14.80
N GLU A 81 2.45 23.90 -14.06
CA GLU A 81 3.49 23.28 -13.22
C GLU A 81 2.91 22.40 -12.10
N LEU A 82 3.49 21.21 -11.96
CA LEU A 82 3.22 20.15 -10.96
C LEU A 82 3.34 20.58 -9.48
N THR A 83 3.74 21.81 -9.17
CA THR A 83 4.13 22.25 -7.83
C THR A 83 2.98 22.71 -6.95
N LYS A 84 1.75 22.86 -7.48
CA LYS A 84 0.63 23.44 -6.71
C LYS A 84 -0.36 22.44 -6.09
N VAL A 85 -0.40 21.17 -6.51
CA VAL A 85 -1.56 20.29 -6.23
C VAL A 85 -1.24 19.04 -5.40
N ALA A 86 0.02 18.71 -5.14
CA ALA A 86 0.36 17.52 -4.37
C ALA A 86 1.51 17.79 -3.40
N SER A 87 1.17 18.16 -2.16
CA SER A 87 2.08 17.87 -1.05
C SER A 87 1.81 16.43 -0.61
N ALA A 88 2.86 15.61 -0.58
CA ALA A 88 2.78 14.24 -0.12
C ALA A 88 2.15 14.20 1.28
N GLY A 89 0.91 13.70 1.37
CA GLY A 89 0.17 13.54 2.63
C GLY A 89 -0.90 14.58 2.94
N SER A 90 -1.13 15.61 2.11
CA SER A 90 -2.30 16.48 2.28
C SER A 90 -2.94 16.90 0.95
N MET A 91 -4.24 16.66 0.84
CA MET A 91 -5.09 16.98 -0.32
C MET A 91 -5.40 18.49 -0.45
N LEU A 92 -4.57 19.38 0.13
CA LEU A 92 -4.83 20.82 0.14
C LEU A 92 -3.63 21.55 -0.49
N ALA A 93 -3.90 22.32 -1.54
CA ALA A 93 -2.96 23.25 -2.12
C ALA A 93 -2.48 24.24 -1.03
N ALA A 94 -1.17 24.45 -0.95
CA ALA A 94 -0.51 25.20 0.13
C ALA A 94 -0.81 26.72 0.16
N THR A 95 -1.85 27.19 -0.55
CA THR A 95 -2.12 28.62 -0.76
C THR A 95 -3.37 29.15 -0.06
N ASP A 96 -4.29 28.29 0.37
CA ASP A 96 -5.49 28.73 1.09
C ASP A 96 -5.31 28.60 2.61
N PRO A 97 -5.71 29.60 3.41
CA PRO A 97 -5.69 29.48 4.86
C PRO A 97 -6.56 28.30 5.27
N LEU A 98 -5.95 27.31 5.95
CA LEU A 98 -6.66 26.15 6.47
C LEU A 98 -7.85 26.64 7.31
N PRO A 99 -9.08 26.19 7.03
CA PRO A 99 -10.21 26.52 7.89
C PRO A 99 -9.88 26.06 9.32
N PRO A 100 -10.10 26.91 10.34
CA PRO A 100 -9.85 26.55 11.72
C PRO A 100 -10.69 25.31 12.09
N VAL A 101 -10.05 24.36 12.77
CA VAL A 101 -10.56 23.06 13.27
C VAL A 101 -12.07 22.88 13.06
N VAL A 102 -12.45 22.12 12.02
CA VAL A 102 -13.81 22.08 11.47
C VAL A 102 -14.84 21.37 12.38
N ALA A 103 -14.41 20.62 13.40
CA ALA A 103 -15.22 20.27 14.57
C ALA A 103 -14.32 19.60 15.62
N MET A 104 -14.55 19.86 16.92
CA MET A 104 -13.99 19.01 17.97
C MET A 104 -14.68 17.64 17.93
N TYR A 105 -13.92 16.56 18.15
CA TYR A 105 -14.50 15.22 18.31
C TYR A 105 -15.61 15.27 19.37
N LYS A 106 -16.82 14.89 18.97
CA LYS A 106 -17.93 14.68 19.89
C LYS A 106 -17.95 13.21 20.26
N ALA A 107 -18.00 12.93 21.56
CA ALA A 107 -18.07 11.57 22.05
C ALA A 107 -19.24 10.83 21.39
N ASP A 108 -18.91 9.73 20.73
CA ASP A 108 -19.88 8.82 20.15
C ASP A 108 -20.46 7.96 21.28
N PRO A 109 -21.79 7.91 21.47
CA PRO A 109 -22.39 7.07 22.50
C PRO A 109 -22.22 5.58 22.23
N GLY A 110 -21.84 5.19 21.01
CA GLY A 110 -21.70 3.82 20.56
C GLY A 110 -23.05 3.10 20.44
N LEU A 111 -23.03 1.90 19.85
CA LEU A 111 -24.11 0.93 19.88
C LEU A 111 -23.55 -0.49 19.96
N GLU A 112 -24.29 -1.40 20.57
CA GLU A 112 -23.97 -2.83 20.55
C GLU A 112 -24.58 -3.50 19.32
N THR A 113 -23.77 -4.24 18.56
CA THR A 113 -24.23 -5.09 17.44
C THR A 113 -24.01 -6.56 17.76
N GLU A 114 -24.53 -7.45 16.92
CA GLU A 114 -24.20 -8.89 16.98
C GLU A 114 -22.70 -9.18 16.76
N HIS A 115 -21.98 -8.26 16.12
CA HIS A 115 -20.55 -8.32 15.85
C HIS A 115 -19.71 -7.49 16.86
N GLY A 116 -20.32 -7.07 17.97
CA GLY A 116 -19.70 -6.31 19.05
C GLY A 116 -19.94 -4.80 18.99
N PRO A 117 -19.22 -4.01 19.80
CA PRO A 117 -19.41 -2.57 19.88
C PRO A 117 -19.05 -1.86 18.58
N ARG A 118 -19.89 -0.89 18.18
CA ARG A 118 -19.72 -0.04 17.00
C ARG A 118 -20.08 1.41 17.33
N SER A 119 -19.75 2.34 16.43
CA SER A 119 -20.20 3.74 16.52
C SER A 119 -21.73 3.83 16.41
N ALA A 120 -22.34 4.84 17.02
CA ALA A 120 -23.78 5.09 16.89
C ALA A 120 -24.21 5.40 15.44
N GLY A 121 -23.27 5.83 14.60
CA GLY A 121 -23.46 6.05 13.16
C GLY A 121 -23.05 4.85 12.29
N HIS A 122 -22.88 3.67 12.88
CA HIS A 122 -22.41 2.48 12.16
C HIS A 122 -23.26 2.14 10.94
N VAL A 123 -22.58 2.04 9.79
CA VAL A 123 -23.11 1.51 8.55
C VAL A 123 -22.33 0.25 8.22
N ASP A 124 -23.05 -0.85 8.04
CA ASP A 124 -22.44 -2.13 7.70
C ASP A 124 -21.80 -2.08 6.30
N LEU A 125 -20.67 -2.75 6.11
CA LEU A 125 -20.02 -2.81 4.80
C LEU A 125 -20.95 -3.42 3.76
N ASN A 126 -21.73 -4.46 4.11
CA ASN A 126 -22.68 -5.08 3.17
C ASN A 126 -23.77 -4.10 2.74
N PHE A 127 -24.20 -3.18 3.61
CA PHE A 127 -25.12 -2.12 3.17
C PHE A 127 -24.52 -1.30 2.02
N LEU A 128 -23.23 -0.94 2.10
CA LEU A 128 -22.56 -0.21 1.02
C LEU A 128 -22.41 -1.08 -0.24
N LEU A 129 -22.03 -2.34 -0.08
CA LEU A 129 -21.82 -3.26 -1.19
C LEU A 129 -23.12 -3.67 -1.90
N ASP A 130 -24.24 -3.74 -1.17
CA ASP A 130 -25.57 -4.09 -1.71
C ASP A 130 -26.25 -2.89 -2.39
N ASN A 131 -25.83 -1.67 -2.02
CA ASN A 131 -26.25 -0.42 -2.65
C ASN A 131 -25.19 0.11 -3.63
N ASP A 132 -24.22 -0.72 -4.02
CA ASP A 132 -23.34 -0.40 -5.15
C ASP A 132 -24.19 -0.35 -6.42
N ARG A 133 -23.90 0.61 -7.30
CA ARG A 133 -24.67 0.78 -8.55
C ARG A 133 -24.31 -0.24 -9.61
N LYS A 134 -23.19 -0.94 -9.42
CA LYS A 134 -22.72 -2.02 -10.28
C LYS A 134 -22.49 -3.27 -9.43
N PRO A 135 -23.55 -3.87 -8.86
CA PRO A 135 -23.43 -5.03 -7.99
C PRO A 135 -22.72 -6.21 -8.69
N GLU A 136 -22.87 -6.35 -10.01
CA GLU A 136 -22.14 -7.33 -10.83
C GLU A 136 -20.63 -7.11 -10.85
N LEU A 137 -20.17 -5.90 -10.53
CA LEU A 137 -18.78 -5.53 -10.36
C LEU A 137 -18.35 -5.47 -8.90
N VAL A 138 -19.08 -6.06 -7.97
CA VAL A 138 -18.60 -6.23 -6.59
C VAL A 138 -18.11 -7.67 -6.41
N PRO A 139 -16.81 -7.93 -6.19
CA PRO A 139 -16.33 -9.28 -5.89
C PRO A 139 -16.96 -9.83 -4.59
N ASP A 140 -17.30 -11.11 -4.58
CA ASP A 140 -17.79 -11.80 -3.38
C ASP A 140 -16.77 -11.76 -2.24
N VAL A 141 -15.47 -11.71 -2.55
CA VAL A 141 -14.40 -11.65 -1.55
C VAL A 141 -14.54 -10.46 -0.60
N TYR A 142 -15.12 -9.34 -1.05
CA TYR A 142 -15.31 -8.14 -0.22
C TYR A 142 -16.36 -8.35 0.88
N ARG A 143 -17.19 -9.40 0.78
CA ARG A 143 -18.16 -9.79 1.80
C ARG A 143 -17.60 -10.79 2.81
N LEU A 144 -16.47 -11.44 2.52
CA LEU A 144 -15.88 -12.40 3.45
C LEU A 144 -15.41 -11.70 4.71
N GLU A 145 -15.81 -12.17 5.89
CA GLU A 145 -15.38 -11.63 7.18
C GLU A 145 -14.43 -12.59 7.89
N SER A 146 -13.44 -12.03 8.58
CA SER A 146 -12.48 -12.77 9.41
C SER A 146 -12.04 -11.89 10.59
N PRO A 147 -12.97 -11.53 11.49
CA PRO A 147 -12.67 -10.63 12.60
C PRO A 147 -11.70 -11.28 13.60
N MET A 148 -10.80 -10.48 14.17
CA MET A 148 -9.93 -10.96 15.24
C MET A 148 -10.71 -11.19 16.55
N PRO A 149 -10.72 -12.41 17.11
CA PRO A 149 -11.36 -12.68 18.39
C PRO A 149 -10.52 -12.15 19.57
N GLY A 150 -11.16 -11.90 20.72
CA GLY A 150 -10.45 -11.79 22.00
C GLY A 150 -10.29 -10.39 22.62
N GLY A 151 -10.94 -9.36 22.06
CA GLY A 151 -11.01 -8.03 22.68
C GLY A 151 -9.64 -7.34 22.86
N PRO A 152 -9.58 -6.23 23.60
CA PRO A 152 -8.33 -5.49 23.79
C PRO A 152 -7.33 -6.28 24.64
N GLN A 153 -6.09 -6.39 24.16
CA GLN A 153 -5.00 -7.06 24.84
C GLN A 153 -3.84 -6.10 25.11
N LYS A 154 -3.14 -6.30 26.23
CA LYS A 154 -1.88 -5.61 26.51
C LYS A 154 -0.72 -6.41 25.95
N ILE A 155 0.10 -5.77 25.13
CA ILE A 155 1.33 -6.36 24.60
C ILE A 155 2.51 -5.94 25.48
N ASN A 156 3.46 -6.85 25.69
CA ASN A 156 4.70 -6.53 26.41
C ASN A 156 5.52 -5.51 25.60
N VAL A 157 5.70 -4.32 26.17
CA VAL A 157 6.39 -3.19 25.54
C VAL A 157 7.87 -3.46 25.23
N ALA A 158 8.51 -4.40 25.94
CA ALA A 158 9.88 -4.83 25.69
C ALA A 158 10.14 -5.22 24.22
N ARG A 159 9.12 -5.76 23.55
CA ARG A 159 9.16 -6.13 22.12
C ARG A 159 9.54 -4.99 21.18
N TYR A 160 9.36 -3.74 21.61
CA TYR A 160 9.63 -2.58 20.78
C TYR A 160 11.04 -2.02 20.95
N PHE A 161 11.76 -2.34 22.04
CA PHE A 161 13.04 -1.70 22.34
C PHE A 161 14.15 -2.63 22.80
N GLU A 162 13.88 -3.87 23.19
CA GLU A 162 14.94 -4.81 23.59
C GLU A 162 15.55 -5.53 22.39
N GLN A 163 16.88 -5.68 22.42
CA GLN A 163 17.67 -6.29 21.34
C GLN A 163 17.31 -7.76 21.10
N ASP A 164 17.06 -8.53 22.16
CA ASP A 164 16.74 -9.95 22.05
C ASP A 164 15.49 -10.21 21.19
N TYR A 165 14.50 -9.32 21.24
CA TYR A 165 13.33 -9.41 20.35
C TYR A 165 13.69 -9.08 18.90
N HIS A 166 14.54 -8.08 18.65
CA HIS A 166 15.01 -7.79 17.31
C HIS A 166 15.76 -8.98 16.70
N ASP A 167 16.66 -9.61 17.47
CA ASP A 167 17.45 -10.74 16.99
C ASP A 167 16.54 -11.94 16.66
N LEU A 168 15.53 -12.20 17.51
CA LEU A 168 14.50 -13.22 17.22
C LEU A 168 13.67 -12.89 15.97
N GLU A 169 13.32 -11.62 15.74
CA GLU A 169 12.61 -11.19 14.54
C GLU A 169 13.46 -11.39 13.28
N VAL A 170 14.76 -11.13 13.34
CA VAL A 170 15.66 -11.43 12.24
C VAL A 170 15.67 -12.93 11.92
N GLU A 171 15.82 -13.78 12.94
CA GLU A 171 15.89 -15.23 12.72
C GLU A 171 14.55 -15.85 12.30
N ARG A 172 13.43 -15.36 12.84
CA ARG A 172 12.12 -16.03 12.67
C ARG A 172 11.16 -15.32 11.73
N ILE A 173 11.40 -14.05 11.38
CA ILE A 173 10.56 -13.28 10.47
C ILE A 173 11.37 -12.93 9.23
N TRP A 174 12.39 -12.08 9.35
CA TRP A 174 13.07 -11.51 8.17
C TRP A 174 13.81 -12.54 7.32
N LYS A 175 14.26 -13.65 7.93
CA LYS A 175 14.84 -14.79 7.22
C LYS A 175 13.80 -15.78 6.67
N LYS A 176 12.51 -15.63 6.97
CA LYS A 176 11.49 -16.66 6.79
C LYS A 176 10.26 -16.23 5.99
N VAL A 177 10.03 -14.93 5.83
CA VAL A 177 8.82 -14.41 5.16
C VAL A 177 9.13 -13.83 3.78
N TRP A 178 8.12 -13.89 2.90
CA TRP A 178 8.13 -13.21 1.62
C TRP A 178 8.07 -11.69 1.80
N GLN A 179 8.94 -10.98 1.11
CA GLN A 179 9.15 -9.54 1.25
C GLN A 179 9.17 -8.85 -0.11
N ILE A 180 8.44 -7.74 -0.26
CA ILE A 180 8.48 -6.92 -1.48
C ILE A 180 9.86 -6.25 -1.56
N ALA A 181 10.62 -6.59 -2.60
CA ALA A 181 11.95 -6.00 -2.83
C ALA A 181 11.87 -4.77 -3.73
N CYS A 182 11.13 -4.85 -4.83
CA CYS A 182 10.94 -3.75 -5.78
C CYS A 182 9.72 -3.99 -6.67
N ARG A 183 9.46 -3.04 -7.56
CA ARG A 183 8.62 -3.30 -8.74
C ARG A 183 9.42 -3.89 -9.89
N GLU A 184 8.75 -4.61 -10.77
CA GLU A 184 9.36 -5.10 -12.01
C GLU A 184 9.90 -3.95 -12.88
N ASP A 185 9.21 -2.81 -12.87
CA ASP A 185 9.56 -1.60 -13.61
C ASP A 185 10.74 -0.83 -13.00
N ASP A 186 11.18 -1.19 -11.78
CA ASP A 186 12.39 -0.63 -11.17
C ASP A 186 13.66 -1.19 -11.82
N ILE A 187 13.57 -2.39 -12.39
CA ILE A 187 14.65 -3.13 -13.05
C ILE A 187 14.15 -3.68 -14.39
N PRO A 188 13.79 -2.82 -15.37
CA PRO A 188 13.06 -3.23 -16.56
C PRO A 188 13.90 -4.08 -17.54
N ASN A 189 15.23 -3.95 -17.54
CA ASN A 189 16.10 -4.65 -18.48
C ASN A 189 16.91 -5.76 -17.82
N VAL A 190 17.29 -6.78 -18.59
CA VAL A 190 18.24 -7.80 -18.13
C VAL A 190 19.54 -7.14 -17.67
N GLY A 191 20.01 -7.52 -16.48
CA GLY A 191 21.17 -6.92 -15.83
C GLY A 191 20.86 -5.68 -15.00
N ASP A 192 19.63 -5.14 -15.05
CA ASP A 192 19.21 -4.14 -14.06
C ASP A 192 19.01 -4.82 -12.71
N PHE A 193 19.53 -4.19 -11.65
CA PHE A 193 19.47 -4.73 -10.31
C PHE A 193 19.32 -3.64 -9.25
N ILE A 194 18.70 -4.01 -8.13
CA ILE A 194 18.68 -3.20 -6.91
C ILE A 194 19.36 -3.95 -5.77
N ILE A 195 19.74 -3.19 -4.74
CA ILE A 195 20.18 -3.76 -3.47
C ILE A 195 19.02 -3.69 -2.48
N TYR A 196 18.51 -4.86 -2.12
CA TYR A 196 17.56 -5.00 -1.03
C TYR A 196 18.31 -5.18 0.30
N ARG A 197 17.92 -4.43 1.33
CA ARG A 197 18.49 -4.51 2.68
C ARG A 197 17.37 -4.63 3.71
N ILE A 198 17.50 -5.59 4.61
CA ILE A 198 16.60 -5.79 5.75
C ILE A 198 17.42 -6.26 6.95
N ALA A 199 17.30 -5.59 8.09
CA ALA A 199 18.19 -5.77 9.23
C ALA A 199 19.68 -5.76 8.79
N HIS A 200 20.44 -6.82 9.06
CA HIS A 200 21.83 -6.99 8.63
C HIS A 200 21.98 -7.73 7.28
N LEU A 201 20.88 -8.16 6.66
CA LEU A 201 20.89 -8.92 5.42
C LEU A 201 20.94 -7.98 4.20
N SER A 202 21.64 -8.40 3.14
CA SER A 202 21.72 -7.67 1.89
C SER A 202 21.66 -8.61 0.68
N TYR A 203 20.79 -8.28 -0.27
CA TYR A 203 20.57 -9.08 -1.48
C TYR A 203 20.70 -8.22 -2.74
N LEU A 204 21.32 -8.77 -3.77
CA LEU A 204 21.26 -8.29 -5.15
C LEU A 204 20.02 -8.89 -5.80
N VAL A 205 19.00 -8.07 -6.07
CA VAL A 205 17.80 -8.51 -6.81
C VAL A 205 17.95 -8.04 -8.24
N VAL A 206 18.02 -8.97 -9.19
CA VAL A 206 18.44 -8.73 -10.57
C VAL A 206 17.48 -9.38 -11.56
N ARG A 207 17.18 -8.68 -12.67
CA ARG A 207 16.49 -9.29 -13.81
C ARG A 207 17.49 -10.07 -14.66
N THR A 208 17.25 -11.35 -14.87
CA THR A 208 18.14 -12.26 -15.62
C THR A 208 17.57 -12.69 -16.98
N GLY A 209 16.29 -12.44 -17.23
CA GLY A 209 15.59 -12.73 -18.49
C GLY A 209 14.35 -11.85 -18.64
N GLU A 210 13.59 -12.04 -19.73
CA GLU A 210 12.40 -11.22 -20.02
C GLU A 210 11.44 -11.13 -18.84
N ASN A 211 11.10 -12.28 -18.22
CA ASN A 211 10.23 -12.36 -17.04
C ASN A 211 10.90 -13.18 -15.91
N THR A 212 12.23 -13.12 -15.81
CA THR A 212 12.99 -13.93 -14.86
C THR A 212 13.84 -13.04 -13.97
N PHE A 213 13.71 -13.25 -12.67
CA PHE A 213 14.42 -12.52 -11.63
C PHE A 213 15.16 -13.49 -10.72
N LYS A 214 16.28 -13.04 -10.16
CA LYS A 214 17.05 -13.76 -9.16
C LYS A 214 17.44 -12.82 -8.02
N ALA A 215 17.61 -13.39 -6.84
CA ALA A 215 18.07 -12.68 -5.66
C ALA A 215 19.24 -13.45 -5.05
N HIS A 216 20.37 -12.78 -4.84
CA HIS A 216 21.60 -13.38 -4.32
C HIS A 216 22.09 -12.59 -3.13
N GLN A 217 22.66 -13.23 -2.11
CA GLN A 217 23.35 -12.50 -1.04
C GLN A 217 24.45 -11.61 -1.64
N ASN A 218 24.49 -10.35 -1.22
CA ASN A 218 25.41 -9.34 -1.73
C ASN A 218 26.79 -9.45 -1.05
N VAL A 219 27.43 -10.61 -1.20
CA VAL A 219 28.67 -10.95 -0.52
C VAL A 219 29.57 -11.80 -1.42
N CYS A 220 30.83 -11.43 -1.49
CA CYS A 220 31.85 -12.21 -2.17
C CYS A 220 32.23 -13.43 -1.31
N LEU A 221 32.18 -14.63 -1.90
CA LEU A 221 32.51 -15.89 -1.19
C LEU A 221 34.00 -16.09 -0.93
N HIS A 222 34.87 -15.23 -1.49
CA HIS A 222 36.31 -15.29 -1.20
C HIS A 222 36.64 -14.78 0.21
N ARG A 223 36.30 -13.51 0.52
CA ARG A 223 36.63 -12.87 1.81
C ARG A 223 35.52 -11.96 2.36
N GLY A 224 34.27 -12.20 1.98
CA GLY A 224 33.11 -11.52 2.56
C GLY A 224 32.89 -10.07 2.09
N ARG A 225 33.62 -9.58 1.09
CA ARG A 225 33.44 -8.20 0.59
C ARG A 225 32.09 -8.04 -0.10
N THR A 226 31.37 -6.96 0.20
CA THR A 226 30.16 -6.57 -0.53
C THR A 226 30.43 -6.41 -2.04
N LEU A 227 29.57 -6.96 -2.89
CA LEU A 227 29.76 -6.95 -4.34
C LEU A 227 29.32 -5.62 -4.98
N ARG A 228 28.20 -5.05 -4.51
CA ARG A 228 27.69 -3.74 -4.96
C ARG A 228 27.22 -2.92 -3.76
N GLU A 229 27.51 -1.63 -3.78
CA GLU A 229 27.10 -0.70 -2.71
C GLU A 229 25.85 0.11 -3.09
N ASN A 230 25.57 0.24 -4.40
CA ASN A 230 24.43 0.95 -4.98
C ASN A 230 23.68 0.09 -6.01
N ASP A 231 22.42 0.46 -6.27
CA ASP A 231 21.62 -0.05 -7.39
C ASP A 231 22.34 0.22 -8.72
N GLY A 232 22.02 -0.56 -9.76
CA GLY A 232 22.69 -0.43 -11.03
C GLY A 232 21.89 -0.96 -12.21
N LYS A 233 22.40 -0.66 -13.40
CA LYS A 233 21.78 -1.03 -14.69
C LYS A 233 22.76 -1.78 -15.56
N ALA A 234 22.23 -2.63 -16.45
CA ALA A 234 22.99 -3.35 -17.47
C ALA A 234 24.23 -4.12 -16.95
N ALA A 235 24.15 -4.71 -15.75
CA ALA A 235 25.20 -5.57 -15.25
C ALA A 235 25.35 -6.81 -16.15
N VAL A 236 26.59 -7.17 -16.46
CA VAL A 236 26.93 -8.41 -17.18
C VAL A 236 27.45 -9.50 -16.23
N ASP A 237 27.97 -9.09 -15.07
CA ASP A 237 28.41 -9.92 -13.96
C ASP A 237 28.47 -9.09 -12.66
N PHE A 238 28.64 -9.79 -11.54
CA PHE A 238 28.93 -9.24 -10.22
C PHE A 238 30.39 -9.47 -9.86
N ARG A 239 31.29 -8.71 -10.48
CA ARG A 239 32.71 -8.69 -10.11
C ARG A 239 32.97 -8.01 -8.76
N CYS A 240 33.63 -8.73 -7.85
CA CYS A 240 34.07 -8.25 -6.55
C CYS A 240 35.16 -7.17 -6.72
N PRO A 241 35.01 -5.99 -6.07
CA PRO A 241 35.98 -4.90 -6.18
C PRO A 241 37.30 -5.18 -5.45
N TYR A 242 37.42 -6.28 -4.69
CA TYR A 242 38.63 -6.57 -3.93
C TYR A 242 39.66 -7.36 -4.74
N HIS A 243 39.30 -8.56 -5.22
CA HIS A 243 40.24 -9.46 -5.90
C HIS A 243 39.75 -9.93 -7.28
N GLY A 244 38.74 -9.26 -7.85
CA GLY A 244 38.32 -9.51 -9.23
C GLY A 244 37.50 -10.79 -9.48
N TRP A 245 37.25 -11.62 -8.46
CA TRP A 245 36.33 -12.75 -8.58
C TRP A 245 34.95 -12.27 -9.03
N SER A 246 34.31 -12.99 -9.94
CA SER A 246 33.01 -12.58 -10.47
C SER A 246 32.02 -13.73 -10.59
N TRP A 247 30.74 -13.38 -10.43
CA TRP A 247 29.60 -14.28 -10.59
C TRP A 247 28.70 -13.76 -11.71
N ARG A 248 28.05 -14.67 -12.44
CA ARG A 248 27.04 -14.34 -13.44
C ARG A 248 25.77 -13.80 -12.75
N LEU A 249 24.84 -13.27 -13.55
CA LEU A 249 23.56 -12.75 -13.02
C LEU A 249 22.70 -13.84 -12.36
N ASP A 250 22.85 -15.08 -12.79
CA ASP A 250 22.21 -16.26 -12.18
C ASP A 250 22.87 -16.72 -10.87
N GLY A 251 23.96 -16.06 -10.45
CA GLY A 251 24.70 -16.34 -9.23
C GLY A 251 25.83 -17.37 -9.40
N SER A 252 25.97 -18.01 -10.55
CA SER A 252 27.03 -18.99 -10.79
C SER A 252 28.42 -18.34 -10.88
N LEU A 253 29.45 -19.03 -10.37
CA LEU A 253 30.83 -18.54 -10.42
C LEU A 253 31.29 -18.41 -11.89
N LYS A 254 31.70 -17.20 -12.28
CA LYS A 254 32.18 -16.90 -13.62
C LYS A 254 33.70 -17.01 -13.70
N GLU A 255 34.40 -16.24 -12.89
CA GLU A 255 35.84 -16.02 -13.03
C GLU A 255 36.52 -15.93 -11.66
N ILE A 256 37.67 -16.60 -11.55
CA ILE A 256 38.64 -16.43 -10.47
C ILE A 256 39.87 -15.76 -11.09
N THR A 257 40.32 -14.64 -10.52
CA THR A 257 41.52 -13.96 -11.01
C THR A 257 42.75 -14.84 -10.77
N CYS A 258 43.57 -15.02 -11.81
CA CYS A 258 44.72 -15.93 -11.81
C CYS A 258 44.37 -17.37 -11.39
N GLU A 259 43.22 -17.90 -11.84
CA GLU A 259 42.73 -19.23 -11.46
C GLU A 259 43.76 -20.37 -11.59
N TRP A 260 44.70 -20.26 -12.53
CA TRP A 260 45.79 -21.23 -12.73
C TRP A 260 46.76 -21.35 -11.54
N ASP A 261 46.84 -20.35 -10.67
CA ASP A 261 47.60 -20.39 -9.40
C ASP A 261 46.86 -21.18 -8.30
N PHE A 262 45.57 -21.47 -8.50
CA PHE A 262 44.67 -22.03 -7.48
C PHE A 262 43.95 -23.31 -7.93
N PRO A 263 44.67 -24.42 -8.26
CA PRO A 263 44.03 -25.68 -8.60
C PRO A 263 43.07 -26.17 -7.51
N GLY A 264 41.84 -26.55 -7.88
CA GLY A 264 40.82 -27.07 -6.95
C GLY A 264 39.89 -26.01 -6.36
N VAL A 265 40.23 -24.72 -6.41
CA VAL A 265 39.45 -23.67 -5.74
C VAL A 265 38.09 -23.43 -6.42
N ARG A 266 37.98 -23.60 -7.74
CA ARG A 266 36.70 -23.48 -8.44
C ARG A 266 35.73 -24.56 -7.99
N GLU A 267 36.20 -25.79 -7.86
CA GLU A 267 35.41 -26.95 -7.46
C GLU A 267 34.86 -26.79 -6.04
N ASP A 268 35.62 -26.13 -5.16
CA ASP A 268 35.23 -25.83 -3.77
C ASP A 268 34.39 -24.54 -3.64
N THR A 269 34.20 -23.77 -4.71
CA THR A 269 33.45 -22.50 -4.68
C THR A 269 32.03 -22.68 -5.21
N SER A 270 31.04 -22.44 -4.34
CA SER A 270 29.62 -22.48 -4.73
C SER A 270 29.18 -21.27 -5.57
N SER A 271 27.97 -21.37 -6.13
CA SER A 271 27.22 -20.18 -6.57
C SER A 271 26.94 -19.26 -5.38
N LEU A 272 26.63 -17.99 -5.64
CA LEU A 272 26.16 -17.07 -4.61
C LEU A 272 24.92 -17.67 -3.92
N PRO A 273 24.83 -17.61 -2.58
CA PRO A 273 23.64 -18.04 -1.86
C PRO A 273 22.43 -17.24 -2.35
N GLY A 274 21.43 -17.96 -2.87
CA GLY A 274 20.20 -17.37 -3.39
C GLY A 274 19.13 -17.17 -2.32
N ALA A 275 18.19 -16.26 -2.58
CA ALA A 275 16.88 -16.23 -1.96
C ALA A 275 15.82 -16.71 -2.97
N GLN A 276 14.71 -17.27 -2.48
CA GLN A 276 13.56 -17.55 -3.34
C GLN A 276 13.03 -16.24 -3.93
N VAL A 277 12.56 -16.29 -5.18
CA VAL A 277 12.03 -15.12 -5.90
C VAL A 277 10.75 -15.50 -6.61
N ALA A 278 9.74 -14.65 -6.48
CA ALA A 278 8.47 -14.77 -7.18
C ALA A 278 7.94 -13.37 -7.49
N THR A 279 6.99 -13.27 -8.42
CA THR A 279 6.35 -12.00 -8.76
C THR A 279 4.85 -12.09 -8.61
N TRP A 280 4.23 -11.00 -8.16
CA TRP A 280 2.79 -10.86 -8.12
C TRP A 280 2.40 -9.39 -8.24
N GLY A 281 1.42 -9.07 -9.08
CA GLY A 281 0.90 -7.70 -9.23
C GLY A 281 1.94 -6.66 -9.70
N GLY A 282 2.99 -7.05 -10.43
CA GLY A 282 4.08 -6.16 -10.85
C GLY A 282 5.13 -5.91 -9.77
N PHE A 283 5.09 -6.63 -8.66
CA PHE A 283 6.08 -6.60 -7.59
C PHE A 283 6.97 -7.84 -7.64
N VAL A 284 8.25 -7.63 -7.37
CA VAL A 284 9.25 -8.70 -7.16
C VAL A 284 9.39 -8.94 -5.67
N PHE A 285 9.12 -10.17 -5.24
CA PHE A 285 9.26 -10.61 -3.87
C PHE A 285 10.50 -11.47 -3.71
N ILE A 286 11.11 -11.42 -2.53
CA ILE A 286 12.15 -12.34 -2.11
C ILE A 286 11.77 -13.05 -0.81
N ASN A 287 12.21 -14.30 -0.64
CA ASN A 287 12.21 -14.98 0.65
C ASN A 287 13.59 -15.59 0.91
N PRO A 288 14.31 -15.15 1.95
CA PRO A 288 15.61 -15.72 2.30
C PRO A 288 15.61 -17.20 2.66
N ASP A 289 14.46 -17.79 3.00
CA ASP A 289 14.36 -19.22 3.32
C ASP A 289 14.33 -20.06 2.03
N PRO A 290 15.33 -20.92 1.78
CA PRO A 290 15.31 -21.81 0.62
C PRO A 290 14.13 -22.80 0.68
N GLU A 291 13.65 -23.11 1.88
CA GLU A 291 12.54 -24.05 2.12
C GLU A 291 11.16 -23.35 2.20
N ALA A 292 11.08 -22.06 1.83
CA ALA A 292 9.80 -21.35 1.81
C ALA A 292 8.81 -22.03 0.83
N GLY A 293 7.53 -22.07 1.23
CA GLY A 293 6.43 -22.35 0.33
C GLY A 293 6.30 -21.31 -0.78
N SER A 294 5.41 -21.55 -1.74
CA SER A 294 5.18 -20.63 -2.85
C SER A 294 4.71 -19.25 -2.37
N LEU A 295 4.90 -18.22 -3.19
CA LEU A 295 4.36 -16.89 -2.88
C LEU A 295 2.83 -16.93 -2.86
N GLU A 296 2.23 -17.70 -3.76
CA GLU A 296 0.79 -17.90 -3.88
C GLU A 296 0.18 -18.48 -2.60
N ASP A 297 0.83 -19.47 -2.00
CA ASP A 297 0.41 -20.04 -0.71
C ASP A 297 0.55 -19.02 0.43
N TYR A 298 1.62 -18.21 0.41
CA TYR A 298 1.88 -17.19 1.42
C TYR A 298 0.88 -16.03 1.35
N LEU A 299 0.52 -15.56 0.15
CA LEU A 299 -0.48 -14.49 -0.01
C LEU A 299 -1.89 -15.04 0.24
N GLY A 300 -2.15 -16.28 -0.16
CA GLY A 300 -3.45 -16.93 -0.02
C GLY A 300 -4.48 -16.45 -1.04
N PRO A 301 -5.50 -17.27 -1.34
CA PRO A 301 -6.48 -16.98 -2.39
C PRO A 301 -7.35 -15.76 -2.08
N VAL A 302 -7.65 -15.51 -0.81
CA VAL A 302 -8.49 -14.39 -0.37
C VAL A 302 -7.80 -13.06 -0.68
N MET A 303 -6.55 -12.89 -0.25
CA MET A 303 -5.78 -11.67 -0.54
C MET A 303 -5.65 -11.46 -2.05
N MET A 304 -5.29 -12.51 -2.79
CA MET A 304 -5.14 -12.39 -4.24
C MET A 304 -6.43 -11.94 -4.93
N GLU A 305 -7.59 -12.44 -4.53
CA GLU A 305 -8.87 -12.01 -5.09
C GLU A 305 -9.23 -10.59 -4.66
N HIS A 306 -8.93 -10.17 -3.42
CA HIS A 306 -9.17 -8.80 -2.94
C HIS A 306 -8.54 -7.74 -3.87
N TYR A 307 -7.33 -8.02 -4.34
CA TYR A 307 -6.57 -7.09 -5.18
C TYR A 307 -6.71 -7.34 -6.68
N ARG A 308 -7.42 -8.38 -7.12
CA ARG A 308 -7.54 -8.75 -8.55
C ARG A 308 -8.09 -7.61 -9.42
N LYS A 309 -8.98 -6.79 -8.86
CA LYS A 309 -9.55 -5.63 -9.56
C LYS A 309 -8.58 -4.47 -9.68
N PHE A 310 -7.64 -4.30 -8.76
CA PHE A 310 -6.72 -3.16 -8.78
C PHE A 310 -5.76 -3.17 -9.98
N LYS A 311 -5.58 -4.35 -10.62
CA LYS A 311 -4.63 -4.55 -11.74
C LYS A 311 -3.29 -3.89 -11.44
N LEU A 312 -2.70 -4.22 -10.29
CA LEU A 312 -1.48 -3.61 -9.79
C LEU A 312 -0.32 -3.70 -10.80
N GLN A 313 -0.30 -4.75 -11.63
CA GLN A 313 0.66 -4.92 -12.71
C GLN A 313 0.56 -3.80 -13.78
N ASN A 314 -0.60 -3.17 -13.94
CA ASN A 314 -0.84 -2.05 -14.86
C ASN A 314 -0.62 -0.67 -14.18
N ARG A 315 0.09 -0.64 -13.04
CA ARG A 315 0.49 0.60 -12.35
C ARG A 315 1.98 0.80 -12.48
N TYR A 316 2.43 2.02 -12.28
CA TYR A 316 3.86 2.35 -12.25
C TYR A 316 4.17 3.24 -11.04
N LYS A 317 5.44 3.27 -10.65
CA LYS A 317 5.92 4.10 -9.56
C LYS A 317 6.13 5.53 -10.04
N GLN A 318 5.17 6.41 -9.79
CA GLN A 318 5.28 7.83 -10.14
C GLN A 318 6.25 8.59 -9.23
N ALA A 319 6.23 8.27 -7.93
CA ALA A 319 7.10 8.85 -6.93
C ALA A 319 7.52 7.80 -5.90
N HIS A 320 8.70 7.98 -5.31
CA HIS A 320 9.23 7.11 -4.27
C HIS A 320 9.78 7.95 -3.14
N VAL A 321 9.14 7.88 -1.98
CA VAL A 321 9.56 8.59 -0.77
C VAL A 321 10.12 7.57 0.22
N ARG A 322 11.31 7.84 0.74
CA ARG A 322 11.95 7.04 1.79
C ARG A 322 12.34 7.95 2.95
N ARG A 323 12.09 7.48 4.17
CA ARG A 323 12.47 8.17 5.40
C ARG A 323 12.93 7.16 6.43
N VAL A 324 14.01 7.49 7.14
CA VAL A 324 14.43 6.75 8.33
C VAL A 324 13.52 7.18 9.48
N MET A 325 12.74 6.24 10.00
CA MET A 325 11.91 6.42 11.18
C MET A 325 12.67 5.92 12.39
N HIS A 326 12.91 6.78 13.38
CA HIS A 326 13.58 6.42 14.63
C HIS A 326 12.61 5.74 15.60
N ALA A 327 12.02 4.64 15.16
CA ALA A 327 11.03 3.86 15.87
C ALA A 327 11.17 2.37 15.50
N ASN A 328 10.61 1.50 16.33
CA ASN A 328 10.52 0.09 15.97
C ASN A 328 9.58 -0.09 14.77
N TRP A 329 9.94 -0.98 13.84
CA TRP A 329 9.16 -1.25 12.62
C TRP A 329 7.71 -1.66 12.92
N LYS A 330 7.49 -2.37 14.05
CA LYS A 330 6.14 -2.80 14.48
C LYS A 330 5.26 -1.60 14.80
N VAL A 331 5.76 -0.61 15.54
CA VAL A 331 5.00 0.61 15.87
C VAL A 331 4.63 1.37 14.59
N THR A 332 5.56 1.46 13.64
CA THR A 332 5.25 2.10 12.35
C THR A 332 4.23 1.32 11.53
N MET A 333 4.22 -0.01 11.60
CA MET A 333 3.26 -0.84 10.89
C MET A 333 1.87 -0.82 11.57
N GLU A 334 1.83 -0.88 12.90
CA GLU A 334 0.63 -0.83 13.72
C GLU A 334 -0.18 0.45 13.44
N ALA A 335 0.49 1.59 13.21
CA ALA A 335 -0.17 2.85 12.82
C ALA A 335 -0.92 2.77 11.46
N PHE A 336 -0.62 1.79 10.60
CA PHE A 336 -1.35 1.54 9.36
C PHE A 336 -2.31 0.35 9.45
N MET A 337 -2.38 -0.31 10.61
CA MET A 337 -3.32 -1.41 10.91
C MET A 337 -4.56 -0.93 11.66
N GLU A 338 -4.63 0.36 11.99
CA GLU A 338 -5.78 1.00 12.61
C GLU A 338 -6.07 2.37 12.00
N ALA A 339 -7.33 2.79 12.10
CA ALA A 339 -7.79 4.11 11.69
C ALA A 339 -8.26 4.97 12.88
N TYR A 340 -8.11 4.47 14.11
CA TYR A 340 -8.53 5.15 15.33
C TYR A 340 -7.84 6.51 15.50
N HIS A 341 -6.54 6.58 15.18
CA HIS A 341 -5.79 7.84 15.31
C HIS A 341 -6.19 8.90 14.25
N VAL A 342 -6.82 8.50 13.13
CA VAL A 342 -7.13 9.39 11.99
C VAL A 342 -8.05 10.52 12.42
N ILE A 343 -9.05 10.22 13.26
CA ILE A 343 -10.02 11.18 13.78
C ILE A 343 -9.33 12.37 14.46
N ALA A 344 -8.26 12.11 15.21
CA ALA A 344 -7.56 13.12 15.99
C ALA A 344 -6.34 13.71 15.28
N THR A 345 -5.56 12.87 14.59
CA THR A 345 -4.23 13.23 14.06
C THR A 345 -4.31 13.71 12.61
N HIS A 346 -5.34 13.29 11.87
CA HIS A 346 -5.49 13.57 10.45
C HIS A 346 -6.86 14.22 10.14
N PRO A 347 -7.21 15.37 10.76
CA PRO A 347 -8.49 16.02 10.52
C PRO A 347 -8.71 16.41 9.05
N GLN A 348 -7.63 16.59 8.27
CA GLN A 348 -7.70 16.84 6.83
C GLN A 348 -8.16 15.61 6.04
N LEU A 349 -7.85 14.40 6.51
CA LEU A 349 -8.30 13.17 5.86
C LEU A 349 -9.79 12.92 6.14
N MET A 350 -10.36 13.45 7.23
CA MET A 350 -11.78 13.29 7.53
C MET A 350 -12.72 13.96 6.51
N LEU A 351 -12.19 14.87 5.68
CA LEU A 351 -12.95 15.53 4.61
C LEU A 351 -13.06 14.68 3.33
N ALA A 352 -12.26 13.62 3.22
CA ALA A 352 -12.14 12.81 2.00
C ALA A 352 -11.95 11.29 2.27
N GLY A 353 -11.80 10.85 3.51
CA GLY A 353 -11.39 9.49 3.85
C GLY A 353 -12.51 8.55 4.26
N GLY A 354 -13.76 8.99 4.19
CA GLY A 354 -14.90 8.24 4.74
C GLY A 354 -14.90 8.18 6.28
N ASP A 355 -15.77 7.33 6.81
CA ASP A 355 -15.97 7.18 8.26
C ASP A 355 -14.81 6.41 8.92
N SER A 356 -13.80 7.15 9.37
CA SER A 356 -12.63 6.58 10.06
C SER A 356 -12.95 6.01 11.45
N ALA A 357 -14.18 6.21 11.97
CA ALA A 357 -14.62 5.60 13.22
C ALA A 357 -15.23 4.20 13.00
N ASN A 358 -15.74 3.90 11.81
CA ASN A 358 -16.44 2.65 11.47
C ASN A 358 -15.61 1.73 10.56
N ASN A 359 -14.45 1.30 11.07
CA ASN A 359 -13.59 0.37 10.34
C ASN A 359 -13.87 -1.09 10.71
N ARG A 360 -13.91 -1.93 9.67
CA ARG A 360 -13.91 -3.39 9.80
C ARG A 360 -12.49 -3.90 9.64
N TYR A 361 -11.99 -4.63 10.64
CA TYR A 361 -10.66 -5.22 10.65
C TYR A 361 -10.75 -6.73 10.50
N ASP A 362 -10.41 -7.23 9.33
CA ASP A 362 -10.32 -8.66 9.05
C ASP A 362 -8.87 -9.09 8.86
N VAL A 363 -8.57 -10.31 9.29
CA VAL A 363 -7.27 -10.95 9.07
C VAL A 363 -7.47 -12.17 8.21
N PHE A 364 -6.91 -12.12 7.00
CA PHE A 364 -6.90 -13.23 6.06
C PHE A 364 -5.46 -13.73 5.90
N GLY A 365 -5.25 -15.04 6.02
CA GLY A 365 -3.93 -15.66 6.01
C GLY A 365 -3.96 -16.99 6.71
#